data_AF-Q5FN67-F1
#
_entry.id   AF-Q5FN67-F1
#
_cell.length_a   1.000
_cell.length_b   1.000
_cell.length_c   1.000
_cell.angle_alpha   90.00
_cell.angle_beta   90.00
_cell.angle_gamma   90.00
#
_symmetry.space_group_name_H-M   'P 1'
#
loop_
_entity.id
_entity.type
_entity.pdbx_description
1 polymer ?
#
loop_
_entity_poly.entity_id
_entity_poly.type
_entity_poly.pdbx_seq_one_letter_code
_entity_poly.pdbx_strand_id
1 'polypeptide(L)'
;MSIVAPQTDASGIVGIRLEQAGAIHVASYAVQSGDTAATIAAALAAQITGATVAGSVITVPDGPRVSVASTGHVMASRLTRRQQQMFQVTLWTSDPGKRDTIGFALDAWMSGTPWFADSTGAQCLLKFAGSSDVDTQQASSIFRRVFRMVVVFDTTQTQQQAQMLFGGIALSANGEPAALYGDQPLF
;
A
#
# COMPACT_ATOMS: atom_id res chain seq x y z
N MET A 1 11.92 -1.49 37.05
CA MET A 1 11.70 -2.67 36.17
C MET A 1 12.76 -2.69 35.08
N SER A 2 13.28 -3.86 34.67
CA SER A 2 14.31 -4.00 33.62
C SER A 2 13.75 -4.62 32.33
N ILE A 3 14.03 -4.02 31.18
CA ILE A 3 13.60 -4.43 29.84
C ILE A 3 14.84 -4.69 29.01
N VAL A 4 14.89 -5.81 28.29
CA VAL A 4 16.03 -6.14 27.40
C VAL A 4 15.66 -5.83 25.96
N ALA A 5 16.50 -5.07 25.26
CA ALA A 5 16.34 -4.78 23.85
C ALA A 5 16.56 -6.04 22.98
N PRO A 6 15.86 -6.15 21.84
CA PRO A 6 16.00 -7.29 20.95
C PRO A 6 17.43 -7.41 20.37
N GLN A 7 17.86 -8.64 20.09
CA GLN A 7 19.17 -8.98 19.54
C GLN A 7 19.36 -8.44 18.10
N THR A 8 20.61 -8.42 17.62
CA THR A 8 21.15 -7.62 16.50
C THR A 8 20.61 -7.88 15.08
N ASP A 9 19.55 -8.66 14.92
CA ASP A 9 18.89 -8.93 13.62
C ASP A 9 17.47 -8.35 13.55
N ALA A 10 17.10 -7.48 14.49
CA ALA A 10 15.79 -6.85 14.52
C ALA A 10 15.60 -5.93 13.30
N SER A 11 14.69 -6.29 12.39
CA SER A 11 14.21 -5.41 11.32
C SER A 11 12.82 -4.90 11.68
N GLY A 12 12.56 -3.61 11.47
CA GLY A 12 11.26 -3.01 11.70
C GLY A 12 11.29 -1.90 12.76
N ILE A 13 10.23 -1.83 13.55
CA ILE A 13 10.01 -0.81 14.58
C ILE A 13 9.82 -1.51 15.91
N VAL A 14 10.55 -1.04 16.92
CA VAL A 14 10.43 -1.51 18.30
C VAL A 14 9.88 -0.38 19.15
N GLY A 15 9.22 -0.71 20.25
CA GLY A 15 8.86 0.31 21.21
C GLY A 15 8.30 -0.22 22.52
N ILE A 16 8.13 0.74 23.42
CA ILE A 16 7.78 0.55 24.81
C ILE A 16 6.63 1.48 25.11
N ARG A 17 5.52 0.92 25.59
CA ARG A 17 4.41 1.66 26.19
C ARG A 17 4.50 1.52 27.69
N LEU A 18 4.46 2.62 28.41
CA LEU A 18 4.48 2.62 29.87
C LEU A 18 3.51 3.65 30.43
N GLU A 19 3.02 3.39 31.64
CA GLU A 19 2.21 4.33 32.40
C GLU A 19 3.09 5.02 33.44
N GLN A 20 3.20 6.34 33.38
CA GLN A 20 3.98 7.17 34.31
C GLN A 20 3.12 8.35 34.77
N ALA A 21 3.02 8.55 36.09
CA ALA A 21 2.20 9.62 36.69
C ALA A 21 0.73 9.67 36.19
N GLY A 22 0.14 8.51 35.87
CA GLY A 22 -1.23 8.39 35.37
C GLY A 22 -1.40 8.71 33.87
N ALA A 23 -0.32 8.93 33.13
CA ALA A 23 -0.33 9.15 31.68
C ALA A 23 0.36 7.99 30.94
N ILE A 24 -0.15 7.67 29.74
CA ILE A 24 0.48 6.67 28.85
C ILE A 24 1.55 7.37 28.01
N HIS A 25 2.78 6.85 28.11
CA HIS A 25 3.93 7.26 27.32
C HIS A 25 4.34 6.14 26.37
N VAL A 26 4.70 6.50 25.13
CA VAL A 26 5.20 5.56 24.13
C VAL A 26 6.55 6.04 23.61
N ALA A 27 7.57 5.21 23.77
CA ALA A 27 8.87 5.35 23.12
C ALA A 27 8.94 4.38 21.95
N SER A 28 9.41 4.85 20.79
CA SER A 28 9.53 4.00 19.60
C SER A 28 10.79 4.28 18.81
N TYR A 29 11.31 3.26 18.14
CA TYR A 29 12.54 3.35 17.36
C TYR A 29 12.47 2.46 16.12
N ALA A 30 12.75 3.06 14.96
CA ALA A 30 12.87 2.35 13.69
C ALA A 30 14.30 1.83 13.55
N VAL A 31 14.48 0.52 13.60
CA VAL A 31 15.80 -0.12 13.60
C VAL A 31 16.47 0.07 12.24
N GLN A 32 17.72 0.52 12.26
CA GLN A 32 18.55 0.79 11.08
C GLN A 32 19.57 -0.33 10.85
N SER A 33 20.11 -0.38 9.63
CA SER A 33 21.22 -1.28 9.32
C SER A 33 22.45 -0.92 10.16
N GLY A 34 22.99 -1.90 10.89
CA GLY A 34 24.15 -1.71 11.79
C GLY A 34 23.78 -1.35 13.22
N ASP A 35 22.49 -1.23 13.55
CA ASP A 35 22.08 -1.11 14.95
C ASP A 35 22.40 -2.37 15.75
N THR A 36 22.73 -2.16 17.02
CA THR A 36 22.92 -3.23 17.99
C THR A 36 21.86 -3.14 19.07
N ALA A 37 21.66 -4.21 19.84
CA ALA A 37 20.74 -4.20 20.98
C ALA A 37 21.05 -3.04 21.95
N ALA A 38 22.31 -2.65 22.10
CA ALA A 38 22.72 -1.54 22.96
C ALA A 38 22.37 -0.16 22.35
N THR A 39 22.53 0.05 21.04
CA THR A 39 22.17 1.33 20.39
C THR A 39 20.66 1.52 20.38
N ILE A 40 19.91 0.45 20.13
CA ILE A 40 18.44 0.44 20.21
C ILE A 40 17.99 0.74 21.64
N ALA A 41 18.59 0.09 22.65
CA ALA A 41 18.26 0.33 24.06
C ALA A 41 18.50 1.79 24.45
N ALA A 42 19.63 2.38 24.03
CA ALA A 42 19.97 3.76 24.30
C ALA A 42 18.99 4.74 23.63
N ALA A 43 18.61 4.50 22.37
CA ALA A 43 17.66 5.34 21.64
C ALA A 43 16.24 5.32 22.23
N LEU A 44 15.79 4.15 22.73
CA LEU A 44 14.52 4.02 23.44
C LEU A 44 14.56 4.67 24.83
N ALA A 45 15.63 4.47 25.59
CA ALA A 45 15.78 5.05 26.93
C ALA A 45 15.80 6.58 26.89
N ALA A 46 16.38 7.19 25.85
CA ALA A 46 16.41 8.65 25.68
C ALA A 46 15.02 9.29 25.55
N GLN A 47 13.99 8.52 25.16
CA GLN A 47 12.61 8.99 25.03
C GLN A 47 11.79 8.83 26.31
N ILE A 48 12.33 8.15 27.33
CA ILE A 48 11.62 7.85 28.58
C ILE A 48 12.24 8.68 29.71
N THR A 49 11.45 9.54 30.35
CA THR A 49 11.94 10.40 31.42
C THR A 49 12.37 9.59 32.64
N GLY A 50 13.65 9.68 33.00
CA GLY A 50 14.24 9.00 34.16
C GLY A 50 14.65 7.55 33.90
N ALA A 51 14.58 7.06 32.65
CA ALA A 51 15.12 5.76 32.30
C ALA A 51 16.65 5.77 32.28
N THR A 52 17.26 4.66 32.67
CA THR A 52 18.69 4.42 32.55
C THR A 52 18.94 3.20 31.67
N VAL A 53 20.11 3.13 31.04
CA VAL A 53 20.47 2.03 30.14
C VAL A 53 21.84 1.47 30.52
N ALA A 54 21.94 0.15 30.52
CA ALA A 54 23.19 -0.59 30.73
C ALA A 54 23.29 -1.69 29.66
N GLY A 55 24.11 -1.47 28.64
CA GLY A 55 24.20 -2.37 27.48
C GLY A 55 22.86 -2.46 26.75
N SER A 56 22.29 -3.66 26.67
CA SER A 56 20.97 -3.91 26.07
C SER A 56 19.82 -3.77 27.06
N VAL A 57 20.07 -3.45 28.33
CA VAL A 57 19.04 -3.42 29.37
C VAL A 57 18.63 -1.98 29.67
N ILE A 58 17.34 -1.68 29.50
CA ILE A 58 16.71 -0.43 29.89
C ILE A 58 16.06 -0.61 31.26
N THR A 59 16.38 0.26 32.20
CA THR A 59 15.70 0.36 33.49
C THR A 59 14.78 1.56 33.48
N VAL A 60 13.49 1.33 33.65
CA VAL A 60 12.48 2.39 33.71
C VAL A 60 12.13 2.72 35.18
N PRO A 61 11.92 4.01 35.52
CA PRO A 61 11.43 4.42 36.82
C PRO A 61 9.97 3.97 36.99
N ASP A 62 9.55 3.78 38.25
CA ASP A 62 8.29 3.12 38.63
C ASP A 62 7.08 3.51 37.77
N GLY A 63 6.44 2.49 37.20
CA GLY A 63 5.19 2.56 36.46
C GLY A 63 4.47 1.21 36.57
N PRO A 64 3.17 1.17 36.92
CA PRO A 64 2.46 -0.07 37.21
C PRO A 64 2.24 -0.95 35.97
N ARG A 65 2.44 -0.41 34.76
CA ARG A 65 2.16 -1.09 33.49
C ARG A 65 3.22 -0.75 32.45
N VAL A 66 3.93 -1.77 31.99
CA VAL A 66 4.88 -1.69 30.87
C VAL A 66 4.49 -2.74 29.83
N SER A 67 4.43 -2.35 28.57
CA SER A 67 4.21 -3.22 27.42
C SER A 67 5.31 -2.98 26.39
N VAL A 68 5.83 -4.03 25.79
CA VAL A 68 6.82 -3.95 24.71
C VAL A 68 6.26 -4.60 23.47
N ALA A 69 6.57 -4.02 22.31
CA ALA A 69 6.16 -4.56 21.02
C ALA A 69 7.26 -4.35 19.99
N SER A 70 7.28 -5.22 18.98
CA SER A 70 8.06 -5.06 17.77
C SER A 70 7.17 -5.40 16.56
N THR A 71 7.32 -4.63 15.49
CA THR A 71 6.52 -4.79 14.28
C THR A 71 7.34 -4.49 13.03
N GLY A 72 6.86 -4.95 11.87
CA GLY A 72 7.51 -4.73 10.59
C GLY A 72 7.07 -3.44 9.87
N HIS A 73 7.68 -3.22 8.71
CA HIS A 73 7.16 -2.30 7.70
C HIS A 73 6.25 -3.07 6.73
N VAL A 74 5.17 -2.43 6.30
CA VAL A 74 4.25 -2.96 5.30
C VAL A 74 4.21 -2.04 4.09
N MET A 75 4.05 -2.63 2.91
CA MET A 75 3.85 -1.87 1.69
C MET A 75 2.42 -1.34 1.64
N ALA A 76 2.28 -0.02 1.75
CA ALA A 76 1.03 0.67 1.49
C ALA A 76 1.02 1.13 0.03
N SER A 77 -0.09 0.88 -0.68
CA SER A 77 -0.31 1.41 -2.03
C SER A 77 -1.45 2.41 -2.01
N ARG A 78 -1.25 3.56 -2.66
CA ARG A 78 -2.28 4.57 -2.87
C ARG A 78 -2.46 4.82 -4.36
N LEU A 79 -3.71 4.90 -4.80
CA LEU A 79 -4.06 5.45 -6.11
C LEU A 79 -3.74 6.95 -6.13
N THR A 80 -2.81 7.36 -6.98
CA THR A 80 -2.47 8.79 -7.15
C THR A 80 -3.30 9.44 -8.23
N ARG A 81 -3.59 8.70 -9.31
CA ARG A 81 -4.32 9.24 -10.46
C ARG A 81 -4.98 8.13 -11.27
N ARG A 82 -6.21 8.38 -11.71
CA ARG A 82 -6.86 7.61 -12.77
C ARG A 82 -6.59 8.28 -14.11
N GLN A 83 -6.06 7.53 -15.05
CA GLN A 83 -5.66 8.02 -16.37
C GLN A 83 -6.44 7.31 -17.47
N GLN A 84 -6.49 7.98 -18.63
CA GLN A 84 -7.09 7.44 -19.83
C GLN A 84 -6.14 7.68 -20.99
N GLN A 85 -5.82 6.63 -21.74
CA GLN A 85 -5.03 6.73 -22.96
C GLN A 85 -5.85 6.19 -24.12
N MET A 86 -6.04 7.05 -25.11
CA MET A 86 -6.67 6.67 -26.36
C MET A 86 -5.63 6.10 -27.32
N PHE A 87 -5.95 4.98 -27.95
CA PHE A 87 -5.17 4.43 -29.05
C PHE A 87 -6.11 4.05 -30.20
N GLN A 88 -5.52 3.91 -31.39
CA GLN A 88 -6.26 3.55 -32.59
C GLN A 88 -5.67 2.29 -33.22
N VAL A 89 -6.55 1.39 -33.66
CA VAL A 89 -6.20 0.22 -34.46
C VAL A 89 -6.78 0.42 -35.84
N THR A 90 -5.92 0.48 -36.85
CA THR A 90 -6.35 0.70 -38.23
C THR A 90 -6.17 -0.58 -39.02
N LEU A 91 -7.27 -1.08 -39.56
CA LEU A 91 -7.31 -2.21 -40.46
C LEU A 91 -7.32 -1.68 -41.91
N TRP A 92 -6.41 -2.21 -42.72
CA TRP A 92 -6.37 -1.98 -44.17
C TRP A 92 -6.58 -3.29 -44.90
N THR A 93 -7.44 -3.28 -45.91
CA THR A 93 -7.78 -4.47 -46.69
C THR A 93 -7.99 -4.11 -48.15
N SER A 94 -7.85 -5.10 -49.03
CA SER A 94 -8.11 -4.98 -50.46
C SER A 94 -9.57 -5.27 -50.86
N ASP A 95 -10.40 -5.67 -49.90
CA ASP A 95 -11.77 -6.11 -50.13
C ASP A 95 -12.68 -5.69 -48.96
N PRO A 96 -13.88 -5.13 -49.23
CA PRO A 96 -14.77 -4.63 -48.20
C PRO A 96 -15.39 -5.75 -47.35
N GLY A 97 -15.62 -6.94 -47.91
CA GLY A 97 -16.11 -8.10 -47.15
C GLY A 97 -15.07 -8.62 -46.15
N LYS A 98 -13.79 -8.61 -46.54
CA LYS A 98 -12.67 -8.93 -45.63
C LYS A 98 -12.51 -7.88 -44.54
N ARG A 99 -12.66 -6.59 -44.85
CA ARG A 99 -12.68 -5.51 -43.86
C ARG A 99 -13.72 -5.78 -42.79
N ASP A 100 -14.94 -6.10 -43.20
CA ASP A 100 -16.06 -6.30 -42.29
C ASP A 100 -15.87 -7.55 -41.44
N THR A 101 -15.46 -8.66 -42.04
CA THR A 101 -15.22 -9.93 -41.34
C THR A 101 -14.14 -9.78 -40.26
N ILE A 102 -12.99 -9.20 -40.61
CA ILE A 102 -11.89 -8.97 -39.65
C ILE A 102 -12.32 -7.94 -38.60
N GLY A 103 -13.04 -6.89 -39.01
CA GLY A 103 -13.54 -5.87 -38.09
C GLY A 103 -14.49 -6.43 -37.03
N PHE A 104 -15.44 -7.30 -37.42
CA PHE A 104 -16.33 -7.97 -36.47
C PHE A 104 -15.58 -8.93 -35.54
N ALA A 105 -14.61 -9.68 -36.06
CA ALA A 105 -13.79 -10.57 -35.24
C ALA A 105 -12.97 -9.78 -34.19
N LEU A 106 -12.42 -8.63 -34.59
CA LEU A 106 -11.65 -7.76 -33.71
C LEU A 106 -12.52 -7.16 -32.59
N ASP A 107 -13.70 -6.67 -32.95
CA ASP A 107 -14.67 -6.10 -31.99
C ASP A 107 -15.18 -7.17 -30.99
N ALA A 108 -15.49 -8.37 -31.49
CA ALA A 108 -15.88 -9.50 -30.64
C ALA A 108 -14.78 -9.91 -29.66
N TRP A 109 -13.52 -9.93 -30.10
CA TRP A 109 -12.40 -10.27 -29.23
C TRP A 109 -12.15 -9.20 -28.16
N MET A 110 -12.17 -7.93 -28.57
CA MET A 110 -11.94 -6.78 -27.67
C MET A 110 -13.06 -6.58 -26.64
N SER A 111 -14.31 -6.89 -27.01
CA SER A 111 -15.43 -6.89 -26.07
C SER A 111 -15.44 -8.09 -25.12
N GLY A 112 -14.90 -9.24 -25.55
CA GLY A 112 -14.81 -10.46 -24.74
C GLY A 112 -13.81 -10.39 -23.60
N THR A 113 -12.75 -9.58 -23.72
CA THR A 113 -11.71 -9.41 -22.68
C THR A 113 -11.48 -7.93 -22.36
N PRO A 114 -12.43 -7.26 -21.70
CA PRO A 114 -12.32 -5.82 -21.43
C PRO A 114 -11.30 -5.49 -20.35
N TRP A 115 -10.91 -6.45 -19.50
CA TRP A 115 -9.91 -6.27 -18.46
C TRP A 115 -8.64 -7.03 -18.80
N PHE A 116 -7.49 -6.36 -18.67
CA PHE A 116 -6.18 -6.97 -18.88
C PHE A 116 -5.17 -6.40 -17.88
N ALA A 117 -4.18 -7.20 -17.50
CA ALA A 117 -3.12 -6.75 -16.61
C ALA A 117 -2.03 -5.99 -17.40
N ASP A 118 -1.50 -4.92 -16.82
CA ASP A 118 -0.28 -4.29 -17.32
C ASP A 118 0.99 -5.06 -16.90
N SER A 119 2.17 -4.55 -17.26
CA SER A 119 3.46 -5.17 -16.89
C SER A 119 3.76 -5.16 -15.40
N THR A 120 3.02 -4.38 -14.60
CA THR A 120 3.11 -4.32 -13.14
C THR A 120 2.07 -5.21 -12.45
N GLY A 121 1.16 -5.81 -13.22
CA GLY A 121 0.04 -6.62 -12.72
C GLY A 121 -1.22 -5.81 -12.40
N ALA A 122 -1.20 -4.48 -12.58
CA ALA A 122 -2.34 -3.62 -12.35
C ALA A 122 -3.41 -3.85 -13.43
N GLN A 123 -4.69 -3.82 -13.02
CA GLN A 123 -5.80 -4.05 -13.94
C GLN A 123 -6.11 -2.80 -14.75
N CYS A 124 -6.10 -2.96 -16.08
CA CYS A 124 -6.49 -1.96 -17.06
C CYS A 124 -7.85 -2.31 -17.66
N LEU A 125 -8.69 -1.29 -17.89
CA LEU A 125 -9.99 -1.45 -18.55
C LEU A 125 -9.92 -0.89 -19.97
N LEU A 126 -10.17 -1.75 -20.96
CA LEU A 126 -10.39 -1.38 -22.34
C LEU A 126 -11.83 -0.92 -22.55
N LYS A 127 -12.01 0.26 -23.15
CA LYS A 127 -13.31 0.82 -23.54
C LYS A 127 -13.34 1.12 -25.03
N PHE A 128 -14.46 0.77 -25.65
CA PHE A 128 -14.75 1.17 -27.02
C PHE A 128 -15.07 2.67 -27.09
N ALA A 129 -14.43 3.39 -28.01
CA ALA A 129 -14.62 4.83 -28.23
C ALA A 129 -15.04 5.17 -29.67
N GLY A 130 -15.52 4.16 -30.41
CA GLY A 130 -16.07 4.31 -31.75
C GLY A 130 -15.23 3.66 -32.83
N SER A 131 -15.87 3.40 -33.97
CA SER A 131 -15.24 2.95 -35.19
C SER A 131 -15.64 3.86 -36.35
N SER A 132 -14.86 3.85 -37.43
CA SER A 132 -15.17 4.60 -38.64
C SER A 132 -14.58 3.89 -39.85
N ASP A 133 -15.38 3.81 -40.91
CA ASP A 133 -14.98 3.22 -42.18
C ASP A 133 -14.64 4.32 -43.17
N VAL A 134 -13.58 4.10 -43.95
CA VAL A 134 -13.13 5.01 -44.99
C VAL A 134 -12.95 4.20 -46.27
N ASP A 135 -13.90 4.39 -47.18
CA ASP A 135 -13.96 3.71 -48.48
C ASP A 135 -13.76 4.67 -49.66
N THR A 136 -13.27 5.88 -49.38
CA THR A 136 -13.04 6.93 -50.39
C THR A 136 -11.99 6.54 -51.44
N GLN A 137 -11.23 5.45 -51.23
CA GLN A 137 -10.23 4.91 -52.15
C GLN A 137 -10.64 3.57 -52.78
N GLN A 138 -11.95 3.35 -52.98
CA GLN A 138 -12.46 2.15 -53.67
C GLN A 138 -11.85 1.96 -55.07
N ALA A 139 -11.57 3.04 -55.80
CA ALA A 139 -10.93 2.98 -57.13
C ALA A 139 -9.52 2.35 -57.10
N SER A 140 -8.84 2.41 -55.94
CA SER A 140 -7.53 1.79 -55.72
C SER A 140 -7.63 0.43 -55.02
N SER A 141 -8.85 -0.10 -54.84
CA SER A 141 -9.12 -1.31 -54.03
C SER A 141 -8.55 -1.22 -52.62
N ILE A 142 -8.66 -0.05 -51.97
CA ILE A 142 -8.20 0.16 -50.59
C ILE A 142 -9.39 0.49 -49.71
N PHE A 143 -9.62 -0.37 -48.72
CA PHE A 143 -10.69 -0.23 -47.74
C PHE A 143 -10.09 -0.17 -46.34
N ARG A 144 -10.52 0.81 -45.54
CA ARG A 144 -9.98 1.06 -44.21
C ARG A 144 -11.07 1.09 -43.16
N ARG A 145 -10.85 0.39 -42.05
CA ARG A 145 -11.64 0.55 -40.81
C ARG A 145 -10.72 1.00 -39.69
N VAL A 146 -11.12 2.04 -38.97
CA VAL A 146 -10.39 2.55 -37.79
C VAL A 146 -11.21 2.25 -36.55
N PHE A 147 -10.60 1.58 -35.59
CA PHE A 147 -11.12 1.38 -34.23
C PHE A 147 -10.43 2.36 -33.29
N ARG A 148 -11.22 3.07 -32.50
CA ARG A 148 -10.76 3.98 -31.46
C ARG A 148 -11.08 3.35 -30.12
N MET A 149 -10.05 3.14 -29.31
CA MET A 149 -10.16 2.52 -28.00
C MET A 149 -9.54 3.42 -26.93
N VAL A 150 -10.07 3.32 -25.72
CA VAL A 150 -9.53 4.01 -24.55
C VAL A 150 -9.16 2.98 -23.51
N VAL A 151 -7.90 2.97 -23.08
CA VAL A 151 -7.45 2.23 -21.90
C VAL A 151 -7.60 3.15 -20.70
N VAL A 152 -8.36 2.72 -19.71
CA VAL A 152 -8.40 3.34 -18.39
C VAL A 152 -7.47 2.56 -17.49
N PHE A 153 -6.50 3.24 -16.89
CA PHE A 153 -5.52 2.64 -16.00
C PHE A 153 -5.24 3.56 -14.82
N ASP A 154 -4.79 2.95 -13.74
CA ASP A 154 -4.58 3.60 -12.46
C ASP A 154 -3.08 3.71 -12.18
N THR A 155 -2.61 4.93 -11.89
CA THR A 155 -1.25 5.14 -11.40
C THR A 155 -1.26 4.99 -9.89
N THR A 156 -0.52 4.01 -9.40
CA THR A 156 -0.37 3.74 -7.97
C THR A 156 1.00 4.18 -7.48
N GLN A 157 1.04 4.83 -6.33
CA GLN A 157 2.27 5.06 -5.57
C GLN A 157 2.33 4.06 -4.43
N THR A 158 3.45 3.36 -4.31
CA THR A 158 3.72 2.44 -3.21
C THR A 158 4.73 3.07 -2.26
N GLN A 159 4.50 2.93 -0.96
CA GLN A 159 5.41 3.41 0.07
C GLN A 159 5.47 2.39 1.21
N GLN A 160 6.66 2.17 1.76
CA GLN A 160 6.82 1.45 3.01
C GLN A 160 6.25 2.28 4.16
N GLN A 161 5.37 1.69 4.95
CA GLN A 161 4.80 2.32 6.14
C GLN A 161 5.02 1.44 7.37
N ALA A 162 5.22 2.11 8.50
CA ALA A 162 5.23 1.50 9.82
C ALA A 162 3.89 0.80 10.09
N GLN A 163 3.91 -0.46 10.50
CA GLN A 163 2.71 -1.08 11.07
C GLN A 163 2.43 -0.50 12.47
N MET A 164 1.17 -0.51 12.89
CA MET A 164 0.77 -0.03 14.21
C MET A 164 1.44 -0.87 15.31
N LEU A 165 2.14 -0.19 16.22
CA LEU A 165 2.90 -0.84 17.30
C LEU A 165 2.05 -1.07 18.56
N PHE A 166 1.20 -0.12 18.91
CA PHE A 166 0.29 -0.21 20.05
C PHE A 166 -1.09 0.31 19.65
N GLY A 167 -2.11 -0.53 19.84
CA GLY A 167 -3.50 -0.14 19.63
C GLY A 167 -4.13 0.47 20.89
N GLY A 168 -5.02 1.45 20.70
CA GLY A 168 -5.83 2.01 21.76
C GLY A 168 -7.11 2.65 21.23
N ILE A 169 -8.25 2.16 21.70
CA ILE A 169 -9.55 2.80 21.57
C ILE A 169 -10.03 3.11 22.98
N ALA A 170 -10.41 4.36 23.24
CA ALA A 170 -11.09 4.77 24.46
C ALA A 170 -12.57 4.98 24.13
N LEU A 171 -13.43 4.08 24.63
CA LEU A 171 -14.88 4.24 24.55
C LEU A 171 -15.38 4.74 25.89
N SER A 172 -15.91 5.97 25.94
CA SER A 172 -16.66 6.46 27.10
C SER A 172 -18.15 6.41 26.80
N ALA A 173 -18.93 5.88 27.75
CA ALA A 173 -20.38 5.98 27.76
C ALA A 173 -20.78 6.86 28.94
N ASN A 174 -21.47 7.98 28.67
CA ASN A 174 -22.12 8.82 29.69
C ASN A 174 -21.24 9.25 30.89
N GLY A 175 -19.94 9.48 30.69
CA GLY A 175 -19.04 9.94 31.75
C GLY A 175 -18.44 8.83 32.64
N GLU A 176 -18.73 7.56 32.36
CA GLU A 176 -18.08 6.41 33.00
C GLU A 176 -16.65 6.18 32.45
N PRO A 177 -15.74 5.55 33.23
CA PRO A 177 -14.35 5.38 32.84
C PRO A 177 -14.24 4.65 31.49
N ALA A 178 -13.39 5.19 30.61
CA ALA A 178 -13.25 4.68 29.26
C ALA A 178 -12.73 3.24 29.27
N ALA A 179 -13.46 2.34 28.61
CA ALA A 179 -12.93 1.01 28.31
C ALA A 179 -11.81 1.17 27.27
N LEU A 180 -10.58 0.86 27.66
CA LEU A 180 -9.41 0.88 26.79
C LEU A 180 -9.33 -0.45 26.03
N TYR A 181 -9.67 -0.44 24.75
CA TYR A 181 -9.54 -1.62 23.87
C TYR A 181 -8.24 -1.52 23.06
N GLY A 182 -7.40 -2.57 23.09
CA GLY A 182 -6.06 -2.60 22.47
C GLY A 182 -5.30 -3.86 22.88
N ASP A 183 -3.97 -3.89 22.70
CA ASP A 183 -3.07 -5.04 23.00
C ASP A 183 -3.02 -5.39 24.50
N GLN A 184 -4.14 -5.80 25.08
CA GLN A 184 -4.23 -6.47 26.37
C GLN A 184 -4.18 -7.98 26.10
N PRO A 185 -3.53 -8.77 26.96
CA PRO A 185 -3.65 -10.22 26.90
C PRO A 185 -5.13 -10.59 27.04
N LEU A 186 -5.65 -11.37 26.08
CA LEU A 186 -6.90 -12.08 26.29
C LEU A 186 -6.59 -13.22 27.27
N PHE A 187 -6.91 -12.95 28.54
CA PHE A 187 -6.88 -13.84 29.70
C PHE A 187 -5.49 -14.20 30.24
#